data_AF-A0A8T7LQ26-F1
#
_entry.id   AF-A0A8T7LQ26-F1
#
_cell.length_a   1.000
_cell.length_b   1.000
_cell.length_c   1.000
_cell.angle_alpha   90.00
_cell.angle_beta   90.00
_cell.angle_gamma   90.00
#
_symmetry.space_group_name_H-M   'P 1'
#
loop_
_entity.id
_entity.type
_entity.pdbx_description
1 polymer ?
#
loop_
_entity_poly.entity_id
_entity_poly.type
_entity_poly.pdbx_seq_one_letter_code
_entity_poly.pdbx_strand_id
1 'polypeptide(L)'
;MPRKKRQHPLVKVARAYLSERLPTLKDAPLRIHMLDGPPGSPRYSVSIEQCRPVGCPHGVSPEDAANGRCSIIDCPIRHSVRLLFDRNGQLVNAAESGIHWS
;
A
#
# COMPACT_ATOMS: atom_id res chain seq x y z
N MET A 1 -5.64 -21.33 -20.97
CA MET A 1 -5.81 -19.85 -20.97
C MET A 1 -5.71 -19.35 -19.53
N PRO A 2 -4.76 -18.46 -19.18
CA PRO A 2 -4.66 -17.97 -17.81
C PRO A 2 -5.87 -17.07 -17.50
N ARG A 3 -6.63 -17.38 -16.45
CA ARG A 3 -7.74 -16.54 -15.96
C ARG A 3 -7.20 -15.14 -15.69
N LYS A 4 -7.64 -14.12 -16.45
CA LYS A 4 -7.41 -12.71 -16.11
C LYS A 4 -7.95 -12.50 -14.69
N LYS A 5 -7.06 -12.36 -13.69
CA LYS A 5 -7.45 -11.98 -12.33
C LYS A 5 -8.25 -10.68 -12.47
N ARG A 6 -9.54 -10.71 -12.14
CA ARG A 6 -10.36 -9.50 -12.08
C ARG A 6 -9.65 -8.55 -11.12
N GLN A 7 -9.09 -7.45 -11.63
CA GLN A 7 -8.46 -6.45 -10.79
C GLN A 7 -9.52 -5.87 -9.86
N HIS A 8 -9.23 -5.84 -8.56
CA HIS A 8 -10.14 -5.30 -7.57
C HIS A 8 -10.44 -3.83 -7.93
N PRO A 9 -11.70 -3.35 -7.89
CA PRO A 9 -12.04 -1.98 -8.27
C PRO A 9 -11.19 -0.91 -7.57
N LEU A 10 -10.82 -1.17 -6.31
CA LEU A 10 -9.93 -0.30 -5.51
C LEU A 10 -8.52 -0.13 -6.08
N VAL A 11 -8.03 -1.08 -6.89
CA VAL A 11 -6.73 -0.94 -7.56
C VAL A 11 -6.75 0.31 -8.44
N LYS A 12 -7.83 0.53 -9.20
CA LYS A 12 -7.94 1.68 -10.10
C LYS A 12 -7.98 3.00 -9.31
N VAL A 13 -8.75 3.04 -8.23
CA VAL A 13 -8.90 4.24 -7.39
C VAL A 13 -7.58 4.54 -6.66
N ALA A 14 -6.95 3.54 -6.07
CA ALA A 14 -5.66 3.71 -5.40
C ALA A 14 -4.56 4.15 -6.40
N ARG A 15 -4.49 3.56 -7.60
CA ARG A 15 -3.54 3.99 -8.64
C ARG A 15 -3.78 5.43 -9.09
N ALA A 16 -5.03 5.84 -9.26
CA ALA A 16 -5.36 7.23 -9.60
C ALA A 16 -4.89 8.20 -8.51
N TYR A 17 -5.19 7.88 -7.24
CA TYR A 17 -4.73 8.68 -6.10
C TYR A 17 -3.20 8.80 -6.05
N LEU A 18 -2.47 7.70 -6.21
CA LEU A 18 -1.00 7.72 -6.20
C LEU A 18 -0.43 8.51 -7.37
N SER A 19 -1.02 8.38 -8.57
CA SER A 19 -0.55 9.11 -9.74
C SER A 19 -0.71 10.62 -9.59
N GLU A 20 -1.77 11.07 -8.91
CA GLU A 20 -2.05 12.48 -8.66
C GLU A 20 -1.25 13.05 -7.48
N ARG A 21 -1.17 12.31 -6.36
CA ARG A 21 -0.64 12.83 -5.09
C ARG A 21 0.78 12.37 -4.78
N LEU A 22 1.14 11.14 -5.12
CA LEU A 22 2.38 10.49 -4.71
C LEU A 22 3.02 9.76 -5.89
N PRO A 23 3.51 10.50 -6.89
CA PRO A 23 3.98 9.93 -8.16
C PRO A 23 5.20 9.00 -7.97
N THR A 24 5.94 9.16 -6.88
CA THR A 24 7.03 8.26 -6.48
C THR A 24 6.56 6.83 -6.24
N LEU A 25 5.32 6.64 -5.77
CA LEU A 25 4.72 5.35 -5.45
C LEU A 25 3.77 4.84 -6.54
N LYS A 26 3.69 5.53 -7.68
CA LYS A 26 2.70 5.22 -8.74
C LYS A 26 2.77 3.77 -9.23
N ASP A 27 3.96 3.18 -9.22
CA ASP A 27 4.27 1.82 -9.68
C ASP A 27 4.51 0.83 -8.53
N ALA A 28 4.45 1.29 -7.27
CA ALA A 28 4.69 0.46 -6.10
C ALA A 28 3.63 -0.66 -5.97
N PRO A 29 3.96 -1.80 -5.34
CA PRO A 29 3.00 -2.87 -5.13
C PRO A 29 1.86 -2.41 -4.22
N LEU A 30 0.62 -2.76 -4.58
CA LEU A 30 -0.58 -2.48 -3.79
C LEU A 30 -0.98 -3.75 -3.03
N ARG A 31 -1.12 -3.65 -1.71
CA ARG A 31 -1.70 -4.72 -0.87
C ARG A 31 -3.08 -4.29 -0.42
N ILE A 32 -4.10 -5.08 -0.76
CA ILE A 32 -5.50 -4.78 -0.44
C ILE A 32 -5.96 -5.75 0.63
N HIS A 33 -6.46 -5.20 1.73
CA HIS A 33 -7.04 -5.95 2.84
C HIS A 33 -8.47 -5.49 3.07
N MET A 34 -9.36 -6.44 3.31
CA MET A 34 -10.70 -6.13 3.80
C MET A 34 -10.62 -5.92 5.31
N LEU A 35 -11.30 -4.90 5.80
CA LEU A 35 -11.37 -4.56 7.22
C LEU A 35 -12.71 -5.00 7.79
N ASP A 36 -12.65 -5.64 8.95
CA ASP A 36 -13.82 -5.88 9.77
C ASP A 36 -14.06 -4.65 10.64
N GLY A 37 -15.13 -3.92 10.31
CA GLY A 37 -15.54 -2.73 11.05
C GLY A 37 -17.06 -2.59 11.04
N PRO A 38 -17.62 -1.86 12.03
CA PRO A 38 -19.06 -1.63 12.11
C PRO A 38 -19.60 -0.85 10.89
N PRO A 39 -20.92 -0.82 10.68
CA PRO A 39 -21.53 -0.04 9.61
C PRO A 39 -21.07 1.44 9.67
N GLY A 40 -20.56 1.96 8.55
CA GLY A 40 -20.02 3.32 8.47
C GLY A 40 -18.50 3.42 8.63
N SER A 41 -17.81 2.36 9.09
CA SER A 41 -16.35 2.32 9.12
C SER A 41 -15.74 1.98 7.75
N PRO A 42 -14.46 2.31 7.52
CA PRO A 42 -13.73 1.83 6.35
C PRO A 42 -13.80 0.31 6.22
N ARG A 43 -14.08 -0.18 5.01
CA ARG A 43 -14.23 -1.61 4.70
C ARG A 43 -13.00 -2.19 4.02
N TYR A 44 -12.12 -1.33 3.51
CA TYR A 44 -10.90 -1.76 2.86
C TYR A 44 -9.73 -0.87 3.25
N SER A 45 -8.56 -1.48 3.41
CA SER A 45 -7.30 -0.76 3.44
C SER A 45 -6.44 -1.19 2.26
N VAL A 46 -5.86 -0.20 1.59
CA VAL A 46 -4.81 -0.41 0.61
C VAL A 46 -3.51 0.12 1.19
N SER A 47 -2.56 -0.78 1.40
CA SER A 47 -1.22 -0.45 1.87
C SER A 47 -0.26 -0.45 0.69
N ILE A 48 0.56 0.58 0.61
CA ILE A 48 1.58 0.77 -0.42
C ILE A 48 2.90 1.00 0.29
N GLU A 49 3.95 0.32 -0.14
CA GLU A 49 5.26 0.42 0.48
C GLU A 49 6.35 0.38 -0.58
N GLN A 50 7.30 1.29 -0.46
CA GLN A 50 8.51 1.28 -1.28
C GLN A 50 9.69 1.82 -0.48
N CYS A 51 10.85 1.19 -0.60
CA CYS A 51 12.09 1.73 -0.05
C CYS A 51 12.73 2.70 -1.04
N ARG A 52 13.37 3.76 -0.51
CA ARG A 52 14.23 4.64 -1.30
C ARG A 52 15.45 3.87 -1.84
N PRO A 53 15.99 4.24 -3.02
CA PRO A 53 17.13 3.56 -3.66
C PRO A 53 18.48 3.97 -3.04
N VAL A 54 18.60 3.94 -1.70
CA VAL A 54 19.80 4.39 -0.96
C VAL A 54 20.51 3.24 -0.23
N GLY A 55 20.16 1.99 -0.55
CA GLY A 55 20.63 0.79 0.15
C GLY A 55 19.89 0.59 1.49
N CYS A 56 19.61 -0.66 1.86
CA CYS A 56 18.93 -0.96 3.12
C CYS A 56 19.94 -0.91 4.29
N PRO A 57 19.76 -0.03 5.30
CA PRO A 57 20.66 0.03 6.45
C PRO A 57 20.60 -1.23 7.33
N HIS A 58 19.53 -2.03 7.19
CA HIS A 58 19.31 -3.26 7.96
C HIS A 58 19.66 -4.53 7.17
N GLY A 59 20.29 -4.39 5.99
CA GLY A 59 20.71 -5.55 5.18
C GLY A 59 19.57 -6.36 4.55
N VAL A 60 18.34 -5.87 4.58
CA VAL A 60 17.19 -6.53 3.90
C VAL A 60 17.35 -6.38 2.40
N SER A 61 17.18 -7.49 1.67
CA SER A 61 17.26 -7.47 0.21
C SER A 61 16.14 -6.60 -0.38
N PRO A 62 16.38 -5.88 -1.50
CA PRO A 62 15.32 -5.11 -2.17
C PRO A 62 14.13 -5.98 -2.57
N GLU A 63 14.37 -7.24 -2.93
CA GLU A 63 13.33 -8.20 -3.29
C GLU A 63 12.45 -8.59 -2.10
N ASP A 64 13.04 -8.91 -0.95
CA ASP A 64 12.27 -9.21 0.26
C ASP A 64 11.50 -8.00 0.74
N ALA A 65 12.10 -6.81 0.67
CA ALA A 65 11.42 -5.56 1.00
C ALA A 65 10.21 -5.30 0.07
N ALA A 66 10.37 -5.46 -1.25
CA ALA A 66 9.28 -5.31 -2.21
C ALA A 66 8.16 -6.34 -2.00
N ASN A 67 8.51 -7.57 -1.61
CA ASN A 67 7.56 -8.62 -1.27
C ASN A 67 6.91 -8.48 0.11
N GLY A 68 7.28 -7.47 0.90
CA GLY A 68 6.71 -7.24 2.23
C GLY A 68 7.22 -8.17 3.31
N ARG A 69 8.41 -8.74 3.12
CA ARG A 69 9.07 -9.63 4.09
C ARG A 69 10.06 -8.87 4.98
N CYS A 70 10.03 -7.54 4.97
CA CYS A 70 10.88 -6.72 5.81
C CYS A 70 10.31 -6.67 7.23
N SER A 71 11.02 -7.26 8.20
CA SER A 71 10.63 -7.30 9.62
C SER A 71 10.78 -5.97 10.35
N ILE A 72 11.40 -4.96 9.73
CA ILE A 72 11.64 -3.66 10.35
C ILE A 72 10.34 -2.86 10.32
N ILE A 73 9.72 -2.64 11.49
CA ILE A 73 8.43 -1.97 11.61
C ILE A 73 8.55 -0.52 11.16
N ASP A 74 9.44 0.27 11.75
CA ASP A 74 9.66 1.66 11.35
C ASP A 74 11.04 1.81 10.71
N CYS A 75 11.09 2.26 9.46
CA CYS A 75 12.32 2.37 8.70
C CYS A 75 12.39 3.74 8.00
N PRO A 76 13.46 4.54 8.22
CA PRO A 76 13.54 5.92 7.72
C PRO A 76 13.61 6.01 6.19
N ILE A 77 13.99 4.91 5.53
CA ILE A 77 14.05 4.84 4.06
C ILE A 77 12.77 4.28 3.44
N ARG A 78 11.81 3.80 4.24
CA ARG A 78 10.53 3.31 3.74
C ARG A 78 9.59 4.48 3.55
N HIS A 79 8.97 4.54 2.38
CA HIS A 79 7.81 5.35 2.10
C HIS A 79 6.61 4.42 2.07
N SER A 80 5.76 4.51 3.09
CA SER A 80 4.52 3.75 3.16
C SER A 80 3.31 4.66 3.17
N VAL A 81 2.24 4.19 2.55
CA VAL A 81 0.96 4.90 2.49
C VAL A 81 -0.13 3.90 2.76
N ARG A 82 -1.03 4.26 3.66
CA ARG A 82 -2.25 3.52 3.94
C ARG A 82 -3.45 4.34 3.51
N LEU A 83 -4.17 3.83 2.53
CA LEU A 83 -5.43 4.38 2.03
C LEU A 83 -6.58 3.57 2.61
N LEU A 84 -7.53 4.23 3.25
CA LEU A 84 -8.73 3.62 3.80
C LEU A 84 -9.92 3.96 2.91
N PHE A 85 -10.68 2.95 2.52
CA PHE A 85 -11.85 3.10 1.66
C PHE A 85 -13.12 2.61 2.35
N ASP A 86 -14.24 3.27 2.06
CA ASP A 86 -15.56 2.82 2.47
C ASP A 86 -16.05 1.62 1.63
N ARG A 87 -17.28 1.16 1.90
CA ARG A 87 -17.94 0.09 1.13
C ARG A 87 -18.15 0.41 -0.35
N ASN A 88 -18.21 1.69 -0.72
CA ASN A 88 -18.45 2.16 -2.08
C ASN A 88 -17.15 2.41 -2.84
N GLY A 89 -16.00 2.26 -2.18
CA GLY A 89 -14.67 2.53 -2.73
C GLY A 89 -14.29 4.01 -2.73
N GLN A 90 -14.97 4.84 -1.94
CA GLN A 90 -14.56 6.23 -1.69
C GLN A 90 -13.43 6.25 -0.67
N LEU A 91 -12.41 7.08 -0.93
CA LEU A 91 -11.30 7.30 -0.01
C LEU A 91 -11.80 8.06 1.22
N VAL A 92 -11.68 7.44 2.39
CA VAL A 92 -12.06 8.01 3.68
C VAL A 92 -10.85 8.64 4.37
N ASN A 93 -9.67 8.03 4.22
CA ASN A 93 -8.44 8.53 4.83
C ASN A 93 -7.21 8.10 4.04
N ALA A 94 -6.16 8.92 4.06
CA ALA A 94 -4.85 8.62 3.54
C ALA A 94 -3.79 9.01 4.58
N ALA A 95 -2.95 8.06 4.97
CA ALA A 95 -1.88 8.26 5.94
C ALA A 95 -0.55 7.85 5.33
N GLU A 96 0.43 8.75 5.34
CA GLU A 96 1.81 8.50 4.90
C GLU A 96 2.70 8.27 6.13
N SER A 97 3.59 7.28 6.09
CA SER A 97 4.53 7.00 7.19
C SER A 97 5.76 6.21 6.71
N GLY A 98 6.66 5.89 7.65
CA GLY A 98 7.74 4.91 7.48
C GLY A 98 7.38 3.49 7.97
N ILE A 99 6.14 3.31 8.44
CA ILE A 99 5.70 2.10 9.14
C ILE A 99 5.39 1.00 8.12
N HIS A 100 5.78 -0.23 8.45
CA HIS A 100 5.36 -1.43 7.77
C HIS A 100 3.93 -1.76 8.19
N TRP A 101 3.00 -1.72 7.24
CA TRP A 101 1.61 -2.09 7.47
C TRP A 101 1.47 -3.60 7.14
N SER A 102 1.84 -4.45 8.10
CA SER A 102 1.68 -5.92 8.03
C SER A 102 0.23 -6.35 8.27
#